data_AF-A0AAW7RQV8-F1
#
_entry.id   AF-A0AAW7RQV8-F1
#
_cell.length_a   1.000
_cell.length_b   1.000
_cell.length_c   1.000
_cell.angle_alpha   90.00
_cell.angle_beta   90.00
_cell.angle_gamma   90.00
#
_symmetry.space_group_name_H-M   'P 1'
#
loop_
_entity.id
_entity.type
_entity.pdbx_description
1 polymer ?
#
loop_
_entity_poly.entity_id
_entity_poly.type
_entity_poly.pdbx_seq_one_letter_code
_entity_poly.pdbx_strand_id
1 'polypeptide(L)'
;MKIGELAKASGLAASRIRFYEASGLLEPARRQANGYREYGSEALTRLAIIDRAQRAGFALDEIRAVLPPDLGAWPRDELLVALRHKVDEIVLLEQRLAQNRQHLEVLIDEIENKPEGEDCTETAQRMLDRLCAQAEEAPASAPVSAPVPRPTRKRA
;
A
#
# COMPACT_ATOMS: atom_id res chain seq x y z
N MET A 1 -5.98 -5.95 -28.17
CA MET A 1 -5.21 -6.96 -27.39
C MET A 1 -6.13 -7.77 -26.50
N LYS A 2 -5.93 -9.10 -26.41
CA LYS A 2 -6.64 -9.96 -25.45
C LYS A 2 -6.04 -9.81 -24.04
N ILE A 3 -6.77 -10.22 -23.00
CA ILE A 3 -6.27 -10.15 -21.61
C ILE A 3 -4.96 -10.91 -21.39
N GLY A 4 -4.75 -12.04 -22.10
CA GLY A 4 -3.52 -12.80 -22.00
C GLY A 4 -2.31 -12.10 -22.63
N GLU A 5 -2.53 -11.37 -23.72
CA GLU A 5 -1.51 -10.51 -24.34
C GLU A 5 -1.21 -9.30 -23.46
N LEU A 6 -2.26 -8.68 -22.90
CA LEU A 6 -2.13 -7.56 -21.98
C LEU A 6 -1.38 -7.96 -20.71
N ALA A 7 -1.65 -9.15 -20.16
CA ALA A 7 -0.92 -9.71 -19.02
C ALA A 7 0.57 -9.89 -19.32
N LYS A 8 0.90 -10.48 -20.48
CA LYS A 8 2.29 -10.66 -20.90
C LYS A 8 3.01 -9.31 -21.10
N ALA A 9 2.35 -8.37 -21.75
CA ALA A 9 2.94 -7.07 -22.06
C ALA A 9 3.05 -6.13 -20.84
N SER A 10 2.11 -6.20 -19.89
CA SER A 10 2.18 -5.43 -18.64
C SER A 10 3.02 -6.08 -17.54
N GLY A 11 3.35 -7.37 -17.68
CA GLY A 11 3.98 -8.16 -16.61
C GLY A 11 3.05 -8.46 -15.44
N LEU A 12 1.76 -8.13 -15.54
CA LEU A 12 0.77 -8.36 -14.49
C LEU A 12 0.00 -9.66 -14.74
N ALA A 13 -0.37 -10.34 -13.65
CA ALA A 13 -1.27 -11.48 -13.74
C ALA A 13 -2.63 -11.06 -14.31
N ALA A 14 -3.23 -11.89 -15.16
CA ALA A 14 -4.56 -11.63 -15.72
C ALA A 14 -5.64 -11.46 -14.63
N SER A 15 -5.49 -12.12 -13.47
CA SER A 15 -6.36 -11.90 -12.31
C SER A 15 -6.27 -10.48 -11.76
N ARG A 16 -5.07 -9.88 -11.73
CA ARG A 16 -4.84 -8.51 -11.27
C ARG A 16 -5.45 -7.49 -12.24
N ILE A 17 -5.34 -7.75 -13.54
CA ILE A 17 -6.00 -6.93 -14.58
C ILE A 17 -7.52 -6.96 -14.41
N ARG A 18 -8.12 -8.15 -14.24
CA ARG A 18 -9.57 -8.27 -13.97
C ARG A 18 -9.98 -7.56 -12.68
N PHE A 19 -9.12 -7.58 -11.68
CA PHE A 19 -9.36 -6.89 -10.43
C PHE A 19 -9.39 -5.37 -10.64
N TYR A 20 -8.43 -4.79 -11.37
CA TYR A 20 -8.48 -3.36 -11.71
C TYR A 20 -9.69 -2.96 -12.56
N GLU A 21 -10.09 -3.83 -13.51
CA GLU A 21 -11.34 -3.66 -14.27
C GLU A 21 -12.55 -3.64 -13.34
N ALA A 22 -12.65 -4.58 -12.39
CA ALA A 22 -13.73 -4.62 -11.41
C ALA A 22 -13.71 -3.45 -10.42
N SER A 23 -12.53 -2.91 -10.12
CA SER A 23 -12.35 -1.71 -9.27
C SER A 23 -12.61 -0.40 -10.04
N GLY A 24 -12.96 -0.44 -11.33
CA GLY A 24 -13.19 0.76 -12.13
C GLY A 24 -11.93 1.55 -12.47
N LEU A 25 -10.74 0.96 -12.27
CA LEU A 25 -9.46 1.59 -12.60
C LEU A 25 -9.04 1.34 -14.06
N LEU A 26 -9.69 0.39 -14.73
CA LEU A 26 -9.47 0.08 -16.13
C LEU A 26 -10.83 0.05 -16.82
N GLU A 27 -10.97 0.82 -17.90
CA GLU A 27 -12.20 0.83 -18.70
C GLU A 27 -12.56 -0.59 -19.17
N PRO A 28 -13.85 -0.97 -19.12
CA PRO A 28 -14.28 -2.28 -19.54
C PRO A 28 -13.94 -2.46 -21.02
N ALA A 29 -13.19 -3.53 -21.30
CA ALA A 29 -12.84 -3.89 -22.66
C ALA A 29 -14.10 -4.00 -23.53
N ARG A 30 -14.08 -3.40 -24.73
CA ARG A 30 -15.19 -3.54 -25.68
C ARG A 30 -15.42 -5.03 -25.91
N ARG A 31 -16.65 -5.48 -25.68
CA ARG A 31 -17.04 -6.84 -26.03
C ARG A 31 -17.15 -6.91 -27.54
N GLN A 32 -16.27 -7.70 -28.14
CA GLN A 32 -16.39 -8.04 -29.55
C GLN A 32 -17.61 -8.96 -29.77
N ALA A 33 -18.11 -9.01 -31.02
CA ALA A 33 -19.26 -9.84 -31.40
C ALA A 33 -19.08 -11.35 -31.10
N ASN A 34 -17.82 -11.78 -30.92
CA ASN A 34 -17.43 -13.15 -30.56
C ASN A 34 -17.36 -13.38 -29.03
N GLY A 35 -17.77 -12.41 -28.20
CA GLY A 35 -17.76 -12.49 -26.73
C GLY A 35 -16.40 -12.23 -26.08
N TYR A 36 -15.34 -11.98 -26.85
CA TYR A 36 -14.01 -11.69 -26.31
C TYR A 36 -13.86 -10.22 -25.91
N ARG A 37 -13.05 -9.98 -24.87
CA ARG A 37 -12.65 -8.65 -24.40
C ARG A 37 -11.42 -8.17 -25.16
N GLU A 38 -11.51 -6.98 -25.74
CA GLU A 38 -10.39 -6.31 -26.39
C GLU A 38 -9.97 -5.03 -25.65
N TYR A 39 -8.67 -4.96 -25.34
CA TYR A 39 -8.02 -3.79 -24.74
C TYR A 39 -7.19 -3.05 -25.79
N GLY A 40 -7.27 -1.72 -25.76
CA GLY A 40 -6.42 -0.84 -26.56
C GLY A 40 -5.01 -0.69 -25.99
N SER A 41 -4.12 -0.03 -26.72
CA SER A 41 -2.75 0.26 -26.28
C SER A 41 -2.70 1.11 -25.00
N GLU A 42 -3.66 2.02 -24.82
CA GLU A 42 -3.78 2.87 -23.64
C GLU A 42 -3.93 2.07 -22.34
N ALA A 43 -4.52 0.86 -22.41
CA ALA A 43 -4.65 -0.02 -21.26
C ALA A 43 -3.28 -0.39 -20.68
N LEU A 44 -2.23 -0.55 -21.50
CA LEU A 44 -0.87 -0.84 -21.01
C LEU A 44 -0.32 0.34 -20.22
N THR A 45 -0.43 1.56 -20.75
CA THR A 45 0.03 2.77 -20.09
C THR A 45 -0.70 2.97 -18.76
N ARG A 46 -2.03 2.78 -18.76
CA ARG A 46 -2.85 2.87 -17.56
C ARG A 46 -2.43 1.87 -16.49
N LEU A 47 -2.22 0.60 -16.88
CA LEU A 47 -1.73 -0.44 -15.97
C LEU A 47 -0.35 -0.11 -15.39
N ALA A 48 0.56 0.44 -16.20
CA ALA A 48 1.89 0.84 -15.74
C ALA A 48 1.82 1.99 -14.71
N ILE A 49 0.91 2.95 -14.91
CA ILE A 49 0.67 4.05 -13.96
C ILE A 49 0.14 3.48 -12.63
N ILE A 50 -0.88 2.62 -12.69
CA ILE A 50 -1.47 1.99 -11.50
C ILE A 50 -0.41 1.21 -10.72
N ASP A 51 0.40 0.38 -11.40
CA ASP A 51 1.45 -0.41 -10.74
C ASP A 51 2.50 0.48 -10.05
N ARG A 52 2.94 1.55 -10.72
CA ARG A 52 3.90 2.50 -10.15
C ARG A 52 3.32 3.26 -8.96
N ALA A 53 2.08 3.72 -9.05
CA ALA A 53 1.41 4.42 -7.96
C ALA A 53 1.25 3.51 -6.73
N GLN A 54 0.86 2.26 -6.92
CA GLN A 54 0.78 1.31 -5.80
C GLN A 54 2.14 1.03 -5.15
N ARG A 55 3.21 0.92 -5.95
CA ARG A 55 4.58 0.78 -5.41
C ARG A 55 5.03 2.01 -4.63
N ALA A 56 4.52 3.19 -4.98
CA ALA A 56 4.76 4.43 -4.26
C ALA A 56 3.88 4.61 -3.01
N GLY A 57 3.04 3.63 -2.67
CA GLY A 57 2.22 3.66 -1.45
C GLY A 57 0.81 4.24 -1.65
N PHE A 58 0.37 4.47 -2.88
CA PHE A 58 -1.02 4.86 -3.13
C PHE A 58 -1.98 3.66 -3.00
N ALA A 59 -3.04 3.86 -2.25
CA ALA A 59 -4.21 2.99 -2.22
C ALA A 59 -4.99 3.10 -3.54
N LEU A 60 -5.73 2.04 -3.87
CA LEU A 60 -6.48 1.97 -5.13
C LEU A 60 -7.54 3.06 -5.26
N ASP A 61 -8.14 3.47 -4.14
CA ASP A 61 -9.15 4.53 -4.14
C ASP A 61 -8.54 5.91 -4.35
N GLU A 62 -7.32 6.15 -3.84
CA GLU A 62 -6.56 7.38 -4.13
C GLU A 62 -6.16 7.44 -5.60
N ILE A 63 -5.68 6.32 -6.16
CA ILE A 63 -5.36 6.23 -7.59
C ILE A 63 -6.62 6.52 -8.42
N ARG A 64 -7.77 5.97 -8.02
CA ARG A 64 -9.04 6.18 -8.73
C ARG A 64 -9.48 7.63 -8.71
N ALA A 65 -9.27 8.34 -7.61
CA ALA A 65 -9.64 9.74 -7.48
C ALA A 65 -8.84 10.65 -8.41
N VAL A 66 -7.58 10.31 -8.71
CA VAL A 66 -6.65 11.18 -9.45
C VAL A 66 -6.45 10.74 -10.90
N LEU A 67 -6.66 9.47 -11.21
CA LEU A 67 -6.44 8.91 -12.54
C LEU A 67 -7.60 9.29 -13.47
N PRO A 68 -7.40 10.18 -14.46
CA PRO A 68 -8.47 10.60 -15.35
C PRO A 68 -8.92 9.43 -16.25
N PRO A 69 -10.15 9.47 -16.79
CA PRO A 69 -10.60 8.51 -17.80
C PRO A 69 -9.73 8.56 -19.06
N ASP A 70 -9.39 9.77 -19.52
CA ASP A 70 -8.47 10.04 -20.63
C ASP A 70 -7.10 10.43 -20.09
N LEU A 71 -6.06 9.65 -20.41
CA LEU A 71 -4.69 9.92 -19.97
C LEU A 71 -4.07 11.21 -20.59
N GLY A 72 -4.73 11.85 -21.55
CA GLY A 72 -4.36 13.16 -22.08
C GLY A 72 -4.83 14.34 -21.24
N ALA A 73 -5.78 14.15 -20.32
CA ALA A 73 -6.47 15.21 -19.59
C ALA A 73 -6.24 15.11 -18.07
N TRP A 74 -4.99 15.29 -17.64
CA TRP A 74 -4.65 15.23 -16.21
C TRP A 74 -5.09 16.48 -15.45
N PRO A 75 -5.84 16.33 -14.34
CA PRO A 75 -6.14 17.44 -13.46
C PRO A 75 -4.88 17.80 -12.66
N ARG A 76 -4.12 18.78 -13.17
CA ARG A 76 -2.80 19.15 -12.63
C ARG A 76 -2.83 19.43 -11.12
N ASP A 77 -3.81 20.21 -10.67
CA ASP A 77 -3.88 20.65 -9.28
C ASP A 77 -4.25 19.50 -8.34
N GLU A 78 -5.22 18.65 -8.71
CA GLU A 78 -5.59 17.45 -7.95
C GLU A 78 -4.43 16.45 -7.86
N LEU A 79 -3.71 16.25 -8.96
CA LEU A 79 -2.51 15.41 -8.99
C LEU A 79 -1.42 15.95 -8.06
N LEU A 80 -1.15 17.26 -8.09
CA LEU A 80 -0.16 17.88 -7.19
C LEU A 80 -0.56 17.74 -5.72
N VAL A 81 -1.83 17.92 -5.40
CA VAL A 81 -2.35 17.73 -4.03
C VAL A 81 -2.15 16.29 -3.57
N ALA A 82 -2.56 15.31 -4.38
CA ALA A 82 -2.41 13.90 -4.05
C ALA A 82 -0.94 13.46 -3.87
N LEU A 83 -0.06 13.94 -4.75
CA LEU A 83 1.38 13.65 -4.66
C LEU A 83 2.00 14.27 -3.40
N ARG A 84 1.68 15.53 -3.07
CA ARG A 84 2.16 16.18 -1.84
C ARG A 84 1.67 15.45 -0.60
N HIS A 85 0.38 15.10 -0.57
CA HIS A 85 -0.20 14.36 0.54
C HIS A 85 0.52 13.01 0.76
N LYS A 86 0.80 12.27 -0.31
CA LYS A 86 1.55 11.01 -0.20
C LYS A 86 2.97 11.21 0.30
N VAL A 87 3.64 12.29 -0.10
CA VAL A 87 4.97 12.64 0.43
C VAL A 87 4.88 12.91 1.94
N ASP A 88 3.89 13.68 2.40
CA ASP A 88 3.70 13.97 3.81
C ASP A 88 3.42 12.70 4.64
N GLU A 89 2.60 11.78 4.12
CA GLU A 89 2.38 10.46 4.74
C GLU A 89 3.67 9.65 4.85
N ILE A 90 4.50 9.62 3.79
CA ILE A 90 5.79 8.92 3.80
C ILE A 90 6.72 9.51 4.85
N VAL A 91 6.80 10.85 4.94
CA VAL A 91 7.62 11.53 5.96
C VAL A 91 7.18 11.14 7.37
N LEU A 92 5.87 11.07 7.63
CA LEU A 92 5.35 10.62 8.93
C LEU A 92 5.72 9.16 9.22
N LEU A 93 5.64 8.29 8.21
CA LEU A 93 6.05 6.89 8.34
C LEU A 93 7.55 6.76 8.62
N GLU A 94 8.40 7.54 7.94
CA GLU A 94 9.84 7.57 8.18
C GLU A 94 10.17 7.98 9.62
N GLN A 95 9.49 9.00 10.15
CA GLN A 95 9.65 9.43 11.54
C GLN A 95 9.29 8.31 12.52
N ARG A 96 8.15 7.64 12.30
CA ARG A 96 7.71 6.51 13.13
C ARG A 96 8.70 5.34 13.07
N LEU A 97 9.19 5.01 11.87
CA LEU A 97 10.19 3.96 11.69
C LEU A 97 11.52 4.32 12.38
N ALA A 98 11.94 5.59 12.32
CA ALA A 98 13.12 6.06 13.02
C ALA A 98 12.98 5.97 14.55
N GLN A 99 11.83 6.35 15.10
CA GLN A 99 11.52 6.21 16.52
C GLN A 99 11.53 4.75 16.97
N ASN A 100 10.85 3.88 16.21
CA ASN A 100 10.84 2.45 16.50
C ASN A 100 12.25 1.84 16.45
N ARG A 101 13.07 2.23 15.47
CA ARG A 101 14.46 1.77 15.35
C ARG A 101 15.26 2.18 16.58
N GLN A 102 15.23 3.47 16.96
CA GLN A 102 15.94 3.97 18.13
C GLN A 102 15.50 3.25 19.41
N HIS A 103 14.20 3.00 19.56
CA HIS A 103 13.69 2.26 20.71
C HIS A 103 14.25 0.84 20.78
N LEU A 104 14.27 0.12 19.65
CA LEU A 104 14.84 -1.23 19.58
C LEU A 104 16.35 -1.23 19.85
N GLU A 105 17.09 -0.22 19.37
CA GLU A 105 18.53 -0.05 19.65
C GLU A 105 18.79 0.12 21.16
N VAL A 106 18.02 0.96 21.85
CA VAL A 106 18.14 1.13 23.31
C VAL A 106 17.87 -0.18 24.04
N LEU A 107 16.84 -0.94 23.64
CA LEU A 107 16.56 -2.24 24.26
C LEU A 107 17.72 -3.23 24.04
N ILE A 108 18.31 -3.24 22.84
CA ILE A 108 19.47 -4.10 22.55
C ILE A 108 20.65 -3.73 23.45
N ASP A 109 20.99 -2.44 23.54
CA ASP A 109 22.11 -1.95 24.36
C ASP A 109 21.94 -2.33 25.84
N GLU A 110 20.72 -2.28 26.37
CA GLU A 110 20.42 -2.67 27.75
C GLU A 110 20.62 -4.17 28.00
N ILE A 111 20.29 -5.02 27.03
CA ILE A 111 20.51 -6.46 27.13
C ILE A 111 22.00 -6.79 27.04
N GLU A 112 22.71 -6.16 26.11
CA GLU A 112 24.14 -6.41 25.89
C GLU A 112 25.00 -5.94 27.07
N ASN A 113 24.65 -4.81 27.70
CA ASN A 113 25.43 -4.21 28.79
C ASN A 113 24.89 -4.58 30.18
N LYS A 114 24.16 -5.68 30.29
CA LYS A 114 23.60 -6.16 31.55
C LYS A 114 24.71 -6.49 32.57
N PRO A 115 24.61 -6.02 33.83
CA PRO A 115 25.60 -6.35 34.87
C PRO A 115 25.57 -7.86 35.20
N GLU A 116 26.76 -8.45 35.37
CA GLU A 116 26.90 -9.86 35.72
C GLU A 116 26.18 -10.16 37.04
N GLY A 117 25.23 -11.10 37.01
CA GLY A 117 24.50 -11.59 38.19
C GLY A 117 23.04 -11.17 38.32
N GLU A 118 22.52 -10.35 37.41
CA GLU A 118 21.10 -9.97 37.40
C GLU A 118 20.27 -11.05 36.64
N ASP A 119 19.12 -11.49 37.16
CA ASP A 119 18.33 -12.56 36.54
C ASP A 119 17.64 -12.06 35.26
N CYS A 120 17.56 -12.87 34.21
CA CYS A 120 16.98 -12.46 32.91
C CYS A 120 15.52 -12.02 33.04
N THR A 121 14.83 -12.52 34.06
CA THR A 121 13.47 -12.18 34.45
C THR A 121 13.34 -10.73 34.91
N GLU A 122 14.26 -10.20 35.73
CA GLU A 122 14.19 -8.81 36.21
C GLU A 122 14.47 -7.79 35.11
N THR A 123 15.41 -8.10 34.21
CA THR A 123 15.69 -7.28 33.02
C THR A 123 14.49 -7.26 32.07
N ALA A 124 13.86 -8.42 31.84
CA ALA A 124 12.66 -8.54 30.99
C ALA A 124 11.44 -7.81 31.59
N GLN A 125 11.26 -7.85 32.92
CA GLN A 125 10.16 -7.14 33.59
C GLN A 125 10.31 -5.62 33.51
N ARG A 126 11.53 -5.08 33.77
CA ARG A 126 11.80 -3.64 33.61
C ARG A 126 11.59 -3.17 32.17
N MET A 127 11.93 -4.00 31.18
CA MET A 127 11.68 -3.71 29.77
C MET A 127 10.19 -3.63 29.44
N LEU A 128 9.40 -4.62 29.89
CA LEU A 128 7.96 -4.67 29.65
C LEU A 128 7.23 -3.49 30.31
N ASP A 129 7.61 -3.11 31.53
CA ASP A 129 7.02 -1.97 32.22
C ASP A 129 7.28 -0.64 31.48
N ARG A 130 8.47 -0.47 30.88
CA ARG A 130 8.80 0.73 30.07
C ARG A 130 8.09 0.75 28.71
N LEU A 131 8.00 -0.40 28.04
CA LEU A 131 7.23 -0.53 26.80
C LEU A 131 5.76 -0.16 27.02
N CYS A 132 5.18 -0.60 28.13
CA CYS A 132 3.82 -0.22 28.54
C CYS A 132 3.69 1.27 28.88
N ALA A 133 4.66 1.86 29.59
CA ALA A 133 4.66 3.29 29.92
C ALA A 133 4.79 4.21 28.69
N GLN A 134 5.55 3.79 27.67
CA GLN A 134 5.73 4.58 26.44
C GLN A 134 4.55 4.47 25.45
N ALA A 135 3.74 3.41 25.56
CA ALA A 135 2.52 3.28 24.76
C ALA A 135 1.45 4.33 25.10
N GLU A 136 1.52 4.95 26.28
CA GLU A 136 0.60 6.01 26.72
C GLU A 136 0.93 7.42 26.15
N GLU A 137 2.16 7.64 25.67
CA GLU A 137 2.61 8.93 25.09
C GLU A 137 2.51 9.01 23.57
N ALA A 138 2.14 7.93 22.88
CA ALA A 138 1.97 7.95 21.43
C ALA A 138 0.69 8.73 21.05
N PRO A 139 0.76 9.80 20.23
CA PRO A 139 -0.44 10.43 19.73
C PRO A 139 -1.21 9.41 18.89
N ALA A 140 -2.47 9.20 19.24
CA ALA A 140 -3.40 8.33 18.55
C ALA A 140 -3.50 8.72 17.06
N SER A 141 -2.68 8.10 16.22
CA SER A 141 -2.82 8.19 14.76
C SER A 141 -3.69 7.02 14.30
N ALA A 142 -4.95 7.35 14.04
CA ALA A 142 -5.99 6.47 13.53
C ALA A 142 -5.72 5.99 12.09
N PRO A 143 -6.61 5.15 11.55
CA PRO A 143 -6.42 3.72 11.40
C PRO A 143 -5.54 3.36 10.19
N VAL A 144 -4.76 2.29 10.36
CA VAL A 144 -4.29 1.47 9.24
C VAL A 144 -5.52 1.03 8.44
N SER A 145 -5.59 1.44 7.17
CA SER A 145 -6.62 1.06 6.21
C SER A 145 -7.03 -0.40 6.42
N ALA A 146 -8.30 -0.61 6.76
CA ALA A 146 -8.87 -1.92 7.03
C ALA A 146 -8.61 -2.87 5.84
N PRO A 147 -8.33 -4.17 6.09
CA PRO A 147 -8.17 -5.12 5.02
C PRO A 147 -9.48 -5.25 4.25
N VAL A 148 -9.44 -4.97 2.95
CA VAL A 148 -10.55 -5.20 2.02
C VAL A 148 -11.02 -6.66 2.16
N PRO A 149 -12.31 -6.92 2.46
CA PRO A 149 -12.79 -8.29 2.63
C PRO A 149 -12.66 -9.07 1.33
N ARG A 150 -12.02 -10.24 1.40
CA ARG A 150 -11.95 -11.18 0.27
C ARG A 150 -13.39 -11.60 -0.12
N PRO A 151 -13.77 -11.59 -1.40
CA PRO A 151 -15.08 -12.06 -1.82
C PRO A 151 -15.18 -13.56 -1.53
N THR A 152 -16.12 -13.94 -0.65
CA THR A 152 -16.45 -15.33 -0.35
C THR A 152 -17.04 -15.98 -1.60
N ARG A 153 -16.38 -17.03 -2.09
CA ARG A 153 -16.87 -17.88 -3.17
C ARG A 153 -18.12 -18.63 -2.65
N LYS A 154 -19.32 -18.19 -3.02
CA LYS A 154 -20.52 -19.04 -2.95
C LYS A 154 -20.35 -20.13 -4.02
N ARG A 155 -20.09 -21.36 -3.58
CA ARG A 155 -20.31 -22.56 -4.41
C ARG A 155 -21.83 -22.73 -4.55
N ALA A 156 -22.30 -22.64 -5.79
CA ALA A 156 -23.50 -23.32 -6.25
C ALA A 156 -23.04 -24.53 -7.07
#